data_AF-A0A0H3MR27-F1
#
_entry.id   AF-A0A0H3MR27-F1
#
_cell.length_a   1.000
_cell.length_b   1.000
_cell.length_c   1.000
_cell.angle_alpha   90.00
_cell.angle_beta   90.00
_cell.angle_gamma   90.00
#
_symmetry.space_group_name_H-M   'P 1'
#
loop_
_entity.id
_entity.type
_entity.pdbx_description
1 polymer ?
#
loop_
_entity_poly.entity_id
_entity_poly.type
_entity_poly.pdbx_seq_one_letter_code
_entity_poly.pdbx_strand_id
1 'polypeptide(L)' 'MNNSIPERFILQCALFKNLEREVFMTHGYVDSYIIDQALRLRLKDETSVILSDLYLQILQYIEMHKTTLTDIIINDRE' A
#
# COMPACT_ATOMS: atom_id res chain seq x y z
N MET A 1 -4.57 -1.63 -17.68
CA MET A 1 -5.81 -0.86 -17.43
C MET A 1 -5.58 0.58 -17.91
N ASN A 2 -6.54 1.22 -18.60
CA ASN A 2 -6.35 2.58 -19.13
C ASN A 2 -6.37 3.69 -18.07
N ASN A 3 -6.78 3.37 -16.83
CA ASN A 3 -6.96 4.32 -15.72
C ASN A 3 -6.13 3.96 -14.48
N SER A 4 -4.96 3.34 -14.66
CA SER A 4 -4.09 2.98 -13.54
C SER A 4 -3.35 4.19 -12.97
N ILE A 5 -3.18 4.22 -11.65
CA ILE A 5 -2.18 5.07 -11.00
C ILE A 5 -0.83 4.73 -11.64
N PRO A 6 -0.08 5.72 -12.16
CA PRO A 6 1.27 5.46 -12.67
C PRO A 6 2.15 4.90 -11.55
N GLU A 7 2.90 3.83 -11.81
CA GLU A 7 3.66 3.07 -10.80
C GLU A 7 4.49 3.95 -9.87
N ARG A 8 5.19 4.95 -10.42
CA ARG A 8 6.01 5.91 -9.66
C ARG A 8 5.25 6.68 -8.58
N PHE A 9 3.93 6.78 -8.68
CA PHE A 9 3.07 7.48 -7.72
C PHE A 9 2.32 6.54 -6.77
N ILE A 10 2.35 5.22 -6.98
CA ILE A 10 1.58 4.28 -6.14
C ILE A 10 2.00 4.39 -4.67
N LEU A 11 3.30 4.39 -4.38
CA LEU A 11 3.81 4.53 -3.02
C LEU A 11 3.82 5.98 -2.50
N GLN A 12 3.57 6.96 -3.37
CA GLN A 12 3.56 8.38 -3.01
C GLN A 12 2.14 8.93 -2.83
N CYS A 13 1.12 8.17 -3.25
CA CYS A 13 -0.25 8.63 -3.18
C CYS A 13 -0.73 8.71 -1.72
N ALA A 14 -1.63 9.66 -1.44
CA ALA A 14 -2.16 9.87 -0.10
C ALA A 14 -2.84 8.61 0.47
N LEU A 15 -3.45 7.80 -0.39
CA LEU A 15 -4.11 6.56 0.01
C LEU A 15 -3.11 5.57 0.62
N PHE A 16 -1.97 5.35 -0.04
CA PHE A 16 -0.90 4.50 0.46
C PHE A 16 -0.23 5.10 1.71
N LYS A 17 0.11 6.39 1.68
CA LYS A 17 0.80 7.05 2.81
C LYS A 17 -0.04 7.07 4.09
N ASN A 18 -1.35 7.20 3.98
CA ASN A 18 -2.24 7.06 5.14
C ASN A 18 -2.23 5.64 5.69
N LEU A 19 -2.29 4.63 4.83
CA LEU A 19 -2.22 3.23 5.25
C LEU A 19 -0.87 2.89 5.90
N GLU A 20 0.24 3.32 5.30
CA GLU A 20 1.60 3.17 5.83
C GLU A 20 1.71 3.78 7.24
N ARG A 21 1.19 4.99 7.42
CA ARG A 21 1.16 5.66 8.73
C ARG A 21 0.33 4.89 9.76
N GLU A 22 -0.85 4.40 9.39
CA GLU A 22 -1.71 3.62 10.29
C GLU A 22 -1.06 2.29 10.71
N VAL A 23 -0.43 1.60 9.75
CA VAL A 23 0.34 0.39 10.01
C VAL A 23 1.49 0.68 10.96
N PHE A 24 2.24 1.75 10.72
CA PHE A 24 3.33 2.17 11.61
C PHE A 24 2.82 2.47 13.03
N MET A 25 1.71 3.21 13.15
CA MET A 25 1.11 3.51 14.46
C MET A 25 0.63 2.27 15.21
N THR A 26 0.20 1.23 14.48
CA THR A 26 -0.36 0.00 15.07
C THR A 26 0.74 -1.02 15.43
N HIS A 27 1.75 -1.17 14.57
CA HIS A 27 2.75 -2.24 14.68
C HIS A 27 4.14 -1.73 15.08
N GLY A 28 4.42 -0.42 14.98
CA GLY A 28 5.73 0.18 15.28
C GLY A 28 6.77 0.01 14.17
N TYR A 29 6.44 -0.73 13.11
CA TYR A 29 7.24 -0.90 11.91
C TYR A 29 6.33 -1.10 10.71
N VAL A 30 6.89 -0.97 9.51
CA VAL A 30 6.19 -1.21 8.26
C VAL A 30 7.05 -2.14 7.40
N ASP A 31 6.42 -3.17 6.86
CA ASP A 31 7.01 -4.04 5.84
C ASP A 31 5.95 -4.40 4.79
N SER A 32 6.38 -5.04 3.70
CA SER A 32 5.48 -5.41 2.60
C SER A 32 4.43 -6.44 3.00
N TYR A 33 4.69 -7.27 4.01
CA TYR A 33 3.76 -8.29 4.49
C TYR A 33 2.62 -7.67 5.29
N ILE A 34 2.91 -6.76 6.22
CA ILE A 34 1.89 -6.10 7.03
C ILE A 34 1.05 -5.15 6.18
N ILE A 35 1.65 -4.46 5.22
CA ILE A 35 0.88 -3.64 4.28
C ILE A 35 -0.05 -4.51 3.42
N ASP A 36 0.41 -5.66 2.91
CA ASP A 36 -0.44 -6.62 2.18
C ASP A 36 -1.64 -7.06 3.04
N GLN A 37 -1.41 -7.41 4.31
CA GLN A 37 -2.48 -7.76 5.24
C GLN A 37 -3.46 -6.60 5.49
N ALA A 38 -2.95 -5.39 5.72
CA ALA A 38 -3.77 -4.21 5.98
C ALA A 38 -4.65 -3.85 4.76
N LEU A 39 -4.11 -3.95 3.55
CA LEU A 39 -4.86 -3.78 2.31
C LEU A 39 -5.97 -4.82 2.17
N ARG A 40 -5.68 -6.09 2.41
CA ARG A 40 -6.68 -7.16 2.33
C ARG A 40 -7.80 -6.99 3.35
N LEU A 41 -7.49 -6.50 4.55
CA LEU A 41 -8.50 -6.19 5.57
C LEU A 41 -9.41 -5.04 5.10
N ARG A 42 -8.83 -3.94 4.61
CA ARG A 42 -9.59 -2.80 4.05
C ARG A 42 -10.51 -3.23 2.91
N LEU A 43 -10.00 -4.05 1.99
CA LEU A 43 -10.74 -4.52 0.83
C LEU A 43 -11.95 -5.41 1.18
N LYS A 44 -12.00 -6.03 2.36
CA LYS A 44 -13.15 -6.86 2.77
C LYS A 44 -14.42 -6.04 2.99
N ASP A 45 -14.26 -4.84 3.54
CA ASP A 45 -15.38 -3.99 3.99
C ASP A 45 -15.56 -2.73 3.11
N GLU A 46 -14.67 -2.51 2.12
CA GLU A 46 -14.74 -1.35 1.22
C GLU A 46 -15.88 -1.49 0.19
N THR A 47 -16.81 -0.54 0.22
CA THR A 47 -17.98 -0.53 -0.66
C THR A 47 -17.83 0.44 -1.83
N SER A 48 -16.88 1.38 -1.72
CA SER A 48 -16.59 2.32 -2.81
C SER A 48 -15.82 1.61 -3.91
N VAL A 49 -16.45 1.50 -5.08
CA VAL A 49 -15.83 0.91 -6.29
C VAL A 49 -14.50 1.58 -6.62
N ILE A 50 -14.42 2.91 -6.43
CA ILE A 50 -13.20 3.68 -6.71
C ILE A 50 -12.12 3.31 -5.71
N LEU A 51 -12.42 3.29 -4.41
CA LEU A 51 -11.41 2.96 -3.40
C LEU A 51 -10.95 1.51 -3.52
N SER A 52 -11.87 0.58 -3.75
CA SER A 52 -11.52 -0.83 -3.99
C SER A 52 -10.60 -1.00 -5.19
N ASP A 53 -10.84 -0.29 -6.30
CA ASP A 53 -9.95 -0.33 -7.46
C ASP A 53 -8.55 0.24 -7.12
N LEU A 54 -8.48 1.39 -6.43
CA LEU A 54 -7.20 1.97 -6.04
C LEU A 54 -6.42 1.10 -5.05
N TYR A 55 -7.09 0.49 -4.05
CA TYR A 55 -6.47 -0.46 -3.13
C TYR A 55 -5.98 -1.73 -3.85
N LEU A 56 -6.73 -2.24 -4.83
CA LEU A 56 -6.30 -3.38 -5.65
C LEU A 56 -5.06 -3.04 -6.50
N GLN A 57 -4.99 -1.84 -7.08
CA GLN A 57 -3.80 -1.40 -7.81
C GLN A 57 -2.57 -1.32 -6.90
N ILE A 58 -2.72 -0.80 -5.68
CA ILE A 58 -1.63 -0.79 -4.68
C ILE A 58 -1.24 -2.22 -4.31
N LEU A 59 -2.20 -3.11 -4.03
CA LEU A 59 -1.94 -4.49 -3.66
C LEU A 59 -1.18 -5.24 -4.75
N GLN A 60 -1.60 -5.10 -6.01
CA GLN A 60 -0.92 -5.70 -7.17
C GLN A 60 0.52 -5.20 -7.31
N TYR A 61 0.75 -3.90 -7.12
CA TYR A 61 2.09 -3.34 -7.14
C TYR A 61 2.98 -3.95 -6.04
N ILE A 62 2.48 -4.05 -4.82
CA ILE A 62 3.23 -4.64 -3.70
C ILE A 62 3.52 -6.11 -3.96
N GLU A 63 2.54 -6.88 -4.45
CA GLU A 63 2.73 -8.29 -4.80
C GLU A 63 3.79 -8.48 -5.89
N MET A 64 3.80 -7.62 -6.92
CA MET A 64 4.78 -7.68 -8.02
C MET A 64 6.19 -7.27 -7.58
N HIS A 65 6.31 -6.38 -6.59
CA HIS A 65 7.58 -5.80 -6.12
C HIS A 65 7.98 -6.25 -4.69
N LYS A 66 7.41 -7.36 -4.21
CA LYS A 66 7.53 -7.85 -2.82
C LYS A 66 8.99 -8.01 -2.33
N THR A 67 9.91 -8.38 -3.21
CA THR A 67 11.35 -8.53 -2.92
C THR A 67 12.12 -7.20 -2.86
N THR A 68 11.63 -6.14 -3.49
CA THR A 68 12.30 -4.82 -3.52
C THR A 68 11.79 -3.90 -2.41
N LEU A 69 10.58 -4.12 -1.90
CA LEU A 69 9.94 -3.28 -0.88
C LEU A 69 10.45 -3.54 0.54
N THR A 70 11.01 -4.72 0.82
CA THR A 70 11.68 -5.03 2.10
C THR A 70 12.82 -4.07 2.41
N ASP A 71 13.44 -3.47 1.39
CA ASP A 71 14.58 -2.55 1.55
C ASP A 71 14.19 -1.06 1.52
N ILE A 72 13.00 -0.71 1.02
CA ILE A 72 12.61 0.70 0.77
C ILE A 72 11.96 1.37 1.99
N ILE A 73 11.30 0.59 2.85
CA ILE A 73 10.45 1.13 3.92
C ILE A 73 11.26 1.66 5.13
N ILE A 74 12.58 1.44 5.18
CA ILE A 74 13.46 1.95 6.24
C ILE A 74 13.99 3.38 5.93
N ASN A 75 13.86 3.89 4.70
CA ASN A 75 14.58 5.09 4.27
C ASN A 75 13.93 6.45 4.57
N ASP A 76 12.85 6.52 5.35
CA ASP A 76 12.32 7.79 5.88
C ASP A 76 12.85 8.12 7.30
N ARG A 77 14.03 7.56 7.65
CA ARG A 77 14.82 7.96 8.83
C ARG A 77 15.84 9.05 8.44
N GLU A 78 15.36 10.28 8.23
CA GLU A 78 16.17 11.49 8.45
C GLU A 78 15.69 12.21 9.72
#